data_AF-A0A950Y4C2-F1
#
_entry.id   AF-A0A950Y4C2-F1
#
_cell.length_a   1.000
_cell.length_b   1.000
_cell.length_c   1.000
_cell.angle_alpha   90.00
_cell.angle_beta   90.00
_cell.angle_gamma   90.00
#
_symmetry.space_group_name_H-M   'P 1'
#
loop_
_entity.id
_entity.type
_entity.pdbx_description
1 polymer ?
#
loop_
_entity_poly.entity_id
_entity_poly.type
_entity_poly.pdbx_seq_one_letter_code
_entity_poly.pdbx_strand_id
1 'polypeptide(L)'
;MKYWAYLVAKLAVAGALLVVLRGVLRYELPKPDAFAGAHPDPFGSDLLYTFAMLLFTLFAVGVVWLIVWDQRYRCRACLRRLRMPILKGSWTHVLFGAPRTEYICPYGHGTLKVAELQITGHQNPDWEPHEDIWKELYALEESKK
;
A
#
# COMPACT_ATOMS: atom_id res chain seq x y z
N MET A 1 5.24 -1.44 17.07
CA MET A 1 4.42 -0.32 16.52
C MET A 1 5.07 0.49 15.40
N LYS A 2 6.37 0.31 15.07
CA LYS A 2 7.09 1.11 14.04
C LYS A 2 6.42 1.09 12.65
N TYR A 3 5.85 -0.06 12.25
CA TYR A 3 5.16 -0.24 10.98
C TYR A 3 3.95 0.70 10.80
N TRP A 4 3.06 0.75 11.79
CA TRP A 4 1.88 1.59 11.74
C TRP A 4 2.23 3.08 11.83
N ALA A 5 3.23 3.44 12.63
CA ALA A 5 3.71 4.82 12.71
C ALA A 5 4.24 5.32 11.36
N TYR A 6 4.97 4.48 10.61
CA TYR A 6 5.47 4.85 9.28
C TYR A 6 4.35 5.02 8.25
N LEU A 7 3.29 4.20 8.32
CA LEU A 7 2.11 4.36 7.48
C LEU A 7 1.40 5.70 7.76
N VAL A 8 1.17 6.01 9.04
CA VAL A 8 0.55 7.27 9.47
C VAL A 8 1.37 8.46 8.99
N ALA A 9 2.70 8.40 9.12
CA ALA A 9 3.59 9.46 8.63
C ALA A 9 3.45 9.69 7.12
N LYS A 10 3.42 8.63 6.31
CA LYS A 10 3.20 8.75 4.86
C LYS A 10 1.84 9.36 4.52
N LEU A 11 0.79 8.91 5.19
CA LEU A 11 -0.57 9.42 4.97
C LEU A 11 -0.67 10.89 5.37
N ALA A 12 -0.02 11.30 6.46
CA ALA A 12 0.02 12.69 6.89
C ALA A 12 0.73 13.58 5.85
N VAL A 13 1.90 13.17 5.35
CA VAL A 13 2.63 13.90 4.31
C VAL A 13 1.82 13.98 3.02
N ALA A 14 1.23 12.86 2.57
CA ALA A 14 0.41 12.84 1.37
C ALA A 14 -0.85 13.70 1.52
N GLY A 15 -1.52 13.62 2.68
CA GLY A 15 -2.68 14.46 3.00
C GLY A 15 -2.34 15.95 2.97
N ALA A 16 -1.21 16.35 3.56
CA ALA A 16 -0.74 17.73 3.52
C ALA A 16 -0.50 18.21 2.08
N LEU A 17 0.18 17.41 1.25
CA LEU A 17 0.40 17.71 -0.17
C LEU A 17 -0.90 17.85 -0.95
N LEU A 18 -1.87 16.95 -0.72
CA LEU A 18 -3.18 16.99 -1.38
C LEU A 18 -4.01 18.21 -0.95
N VAL A 19 -3.93 18.62 0.32
CA VAL A 19 -4.61 19.84 0.80
C VAL A 19 -4.04 21.08 0.13
N VAL A 20 -2.70 21.18 0.03
CA VAL A 20 -2.03 22.28 -0.67
C VAL A 20 -2.43 22.30 -2.14
N LEU A 21 -2.36 21.16 -2.82
CA LEU A 21 -2.75 21.04 -4.23
C LEU A 21 -4.20 21.43 -4.47
N ARG A 22 -5.12 21.01 -3.60
CA ARG A 22 -6.53 21.43 -3.65
C ARG A 22 -6.68 22.95 -3.46
N GLY A 23 -5.89 23.55 -2.58
CA GLY A 23 -5.86 24.99 -2.37
C GLY A 23 -5.41 25.75 -3.62
N VAL A 24 -4.33 25.28 -4.26
CA VAL A 24 -3.84 25.84 -5.54
C VAL A 24 -4.89 25.71 -6.63
N LEU A 25 -5.53 24.54 -6.76
CA LEU A 25 -6.57 24.33 -7.76
C LEU A 25 -7.75 25.29 -7.60
N ARG A 26 -8.13 25.60 -6.35
CA ARG A 26 -9.17 26.60 -6.04
C ARG A 26 -8.75 28.04 -6.28
N TYR A 27 -7.45 28.34 -6.25
CA TYR A 27 -6.92 29.67 -6.52
C TYR A 27 -6.81 29.94 -8.03
N GLU A 28 -6.33 28.94 -8.79
CA GLU A 28 -6.11 29.05 -10.24
C GLU A 28 -7.40 28.92 -11.06
N LEU A 29 -8.37 28.11 -10.61
CA LEU A 29 -9.65 28.00 -11.31
C LEU A 29 -10.49 29.26 -11.07
N PRO A 30 -11.01 29.90 -12.14
CA PRO A 30 -11.87 31.07 -12.00
C PRO A 30 -13.12 30.69 -11.20
N LYS A 31 -13.57 31.63 -10.35
CA LYS A 31 -14.83 31.47 -9.63
C LYS A 31 -15.99 31.53 -10.64
N PRO A 32 -17.03 30.70 -10.50
CA PRO A 32 -18.17 30.75 -11.41
C PRO A 32 -18.82 32.13 -11.38
N ASP A 33 -19.17 32.64 -12.57
CA ASP A 33 -19.85 33.92 -12.71
C ASP A 33 -21.16 33.90 -11.90
N ALA A 34 -21.46 35.00 -11.23
CA ALA A 34 -22.68 35.13 -10.45
C ALA A 34 -23.90 35.05 -11.39
N PHE A 35 -24.69 33.99 -11.28
CA PHE A 35 -25.95 33.90 -11.99
C PHE A 35 -27.07 34.42 -11.08
N ALA A 36 -27.77 35.46 -11.53
CA ALA A 36 -28.88 36.09 -10.80
C ALA A 36 -28.54 36.54 -9.36
N GLY A 37 -27.32 37.06 -9.14
CA GLY A 37 -26.89 37.60 -7.84
C GLY A 37 -26.55 36.54 -6.79
N ALA A 38 -26.69 35.25 -7.12
CA ALA A 38 -26.18 34.14 -6.32
C ALA A 38 -24.83 33.69 -6.89
N HIS A 39 -23.87 33.43 -6.01
CA HIS A 39 -22.69 32.64 -6.34
C HIS A 39 -23.04 31.18 -6.03
N PRO A 40 -23.49 30.38 -7.04
CA PRO A 40 -23.70 28.96 -6.81
C PRO A 40 -22.39 28.30 -6.41
N ASP A 41 -22.46 27.24 -5.60
CA ASP A 41 -21.28 26.43 -5.32
C ASP A 41 -20.66 25.99 -6.65
N PRO A 42 -19.32 26.15 -6.86
CA PRO A 42 -18.68 25.81 -8.14
C PRO A 42 -18.82 24.34 -8.52
N PHE A 43 -19.10 23.48 -7.53
CA PHE A 43 -19.31 22.05 -7.72
C PHE A 43 -20.70 21.79 -8.30
N GLY A 44 -20.76 21.29 -9.53
CA GLY A 44 -22.01 20.98 -10.24
C GLY A 44 -22.57 22.13 -11.09
N SER A 45 -22.11 23.37 -10.88
CA SER A 45 -22.46 24.53 -11.71
C SER A 45 -21.45 24.81 -12.82
N ASP A 46 -20.16 24.65 -12.51
CA ASP A 46 -19.07 24.78 -13.47
C ASP A 46 -18.54 23.39 -13.87
N LEU A 47 -18.69 23.07 -15.16
CA LEU A 47 -18.25 21.80 -15.74
C LEU A 47 -16.74 21.63 -15.61
N LEU A 48 -15.95 22.68 -15.85
CA LEU A 48 -14.49 22.64 -15.80
C LEU A 48 -14.02 22.38 -14.37
N TYR A 49 -14.56 23.13 -13.41
CA TYR A 49 -14.25 22.94 -11.98
C TYR A 49 -14.63 21.53 -11.50
N THR A 50 -15.80 21.03 -11.93
CA THR A 50 -16.29 19.71 -11.55
C THR A 50 -15.39 18.59 -12.10
N PHE A 51 -14.98 18.67 -13.37
CA PHE A 51 -14.02 17.72 -13.94
C PHE A 51 -12.64 17.80 -13.27
N ALA A 52 -12.15 19.00 -12.99
CA ALA A 52 -10.88 19.17 -12.30
C ALA A 52 -10.88 18.54 -10.90
N MET A 53 -11.96 18.73 -10.13
CA MET A 53 -12.13 18.12 -8.82
C MET A 53 -12.31 16.60 -8.88
N LEU A 54 -12.97 16.07 -9.92
CA LEU A 54 -13.05 14.63 -10.16
C LEU A 54 -11.67 14.03 -10.39
N LEU A 55 -10.88 14.61 -11.30
CA LEU A 55 -9.51 14.15 -11.58
C LEU A 55 -8.62 14.23 -10.35
N PHE A 56 -8.71 15.33 -9.59
CA PHE A 56 -8.01 15.47 -8.32
C PHE A 56 -8.40 14.36 -7.32
N THR A 57 -9.69 14.03 -7.23
CA THR A 57 -10.17 12.99 -6.32
C THR A 57 -9.66 11.60 -6.72
N LEU A 58 -9.70 11.26 -8.01
CA LEU A 58 -9.14 10.02 -8.53
C LEU A 58 -7.64 9.93 -8.27
N PHE A 59 -6.91 11.04 -8.48
CA PHE A 59 -5.50 11.15 -8.16
C PHE A 59 -5.24 10.93 -6.66
N ALA A 60 -6.00 11.56 -5.78
CA ALA A 60 -5.89 11.40 -4.33
C ALA A 60 -6.12 9.94 -3.89
N VAL A 61 -7.15 9.29 -4.43
CA VAL A 61 -7.41 7.86 -4.18
C VAL A 61 -6.26 7.00 -4.67
N GLY A 62 -5.72 7.28 -5.87
CA GLY A 62 -4.55 6.60 -6.42
C GLY A 62 -3.31 6.74 -5.53
N VAL A 63 -3.04 7.92 -5.00
CA VAL A 63 -1.93 8.17 -4.06
C VAL A 63 -2.10 7.34 -2.78
N VAL A 64 -3.28 7.35 -2.17
CA VAL A 64 -3.56 6.55 -0.96
C VAL A 64 -3.40 5.06 -1.26
N TRP A 65 -3.92 4.59 -2.39
CA TRP A 65 -3.76 3.20 -2.82
C TRP A 65 -2.29 2.81 -2.98
N LEU A 66 -1.47 3.65 -3.62
CA LEU A 66 -0.03 3.42 -3.76
C LEU A 66 0.70 3.37 -2.41
N ILE A 67 0.31 4.22 -1.44
CA ILE A 67 0.89 4.20 -0.09
C ILE A 67 0.56 2.89 0.63
N VAL A 68 -0.71 2.46 0.56
CA VAL A 68 -1.14 1.18 1.15
C VAL A 68 -0.44 0.01 0.46
N TRP A 69 -0.34 0.04 -0.87
CA TRP A 69 0.37 -0.97 -1.64
C TRP A 69 1.85 -1.05 -1.26
N ASP A 70 2.57 0.08 -1.21
CA ASP A 70 3.96 0.12 -0.77
C ASP A 70 4.13 -0.40 0.66
N GLN A 71 3.19 -0.09 1.54
CA GLN A 71 3.25 -0.56 2.92
C GLN A 71 3.05 -2.07 3.05
N ARG A 72 2.17 -2.68 2.24
CA ARG A 72 1.95 -4.14 2.21
C ARG A 72 3.22 -4.93 1.90
N TYR A 73 4.09 -4.41 1.02
CA TYR A 73 5.34 -5.09 0.61
C TYR A 73 6.56 -4.66 1.45
N ARG A 74 6.35 -4.14 2.66
CA ARG A 74 7.44 -3.80 3.60
C ARG A 74 7.49 -4.75 4.78
N CYS A 75 8.70 -5.04 5.22
CA CYS A 75 8.92 -5.78 6.45
C CYS A 75 8.36 -5.02 7.65
N ARG A 76 7.62 -5.72 8.52
CA ARG A 76 6.99 -5.14 9.72
C ARG A 76 8.00 -4.73 10.81
N ALA A 77 9.21 -5.28 10.76
CA ALA A 77 10.31 -4.95 11.67
C ALA A 77 11.25 -3.87 11.08
N CYS A 78 11.88 -4.15 9.93
CA CYS A 78 12.86 -3.25 9.31
C CYS A 78 12.29 -2.07 8.53
N LEU A 79 11.00 -2.10 8.15
CA LEU A 79 10.37 -1.14 7.24
C LEU A 79 10.98 -1.09 5.82
N ARG A 80 11.90 -2.00 5.49
CA ARG A 80 12.46 -2.13 4.14
C ARG A 80 11.54 -2.93 3.24
N ARG A 81 11.58 -2.62 1.95
CA ARG A 81 10.82 -3.35 0.93
C ARG A 81 11.31 -4.80 0.86
N LEU A 82 10.38 -5.74 0.85
CA LEU A 82 10.65 -7.15 0.67
C LEU A 82 11.15 -7.39 -0.76
N ARG A 83 12.04 -8.36 -0.93
CA ARG A 83 12.71 -8.66 -2.20
C ARG A 83 12.72 -10.18 -2.43
N MET A 84 13.28 -10.59 -3.56
CA MET A 84 13.44 -11.99 -3.96
C MET A 84 12.10 -12.74 -4.05
N PRO A 85 11.33 -12.51 -5.13
CA PRO A 85 10.10 -13.27 -5.37
C PRO A 85 10.47 -14.74 -5.64
N ILE A 86 10.14 -15.63 -4.71
CA ILE A 86 10.28 -17.07 -4.89
C ILE A 86 8.91 -17.63 -5.22
N LEU A 87 8.76 -18.28 -6.38
CA LEU A 87 7.55 -19.04 -6.66
C LEU A 87 7.59 -20.36 -5.88
N LYS A 88 6.50 -20.64 -5.14
CA LYS A 88 6.26 -21.91 -4.48
C LYS A 88 4.90 -22.47 -4.88
N GLY A 89 4.82 -23.81 -4.89
CA GLY A 89 3.66 -24.54 -5.37
C GLY A 89 3.76 -24.88 -6.86
N SER A 90 2.80 -25.63 -7.38
CA SER A 90 2.72 -25.91 -8.81
C SER A 90 1.27 -25.82 -9.30
N TRP A 91 1.11 -25.37 -10.55
CA TRP A 91 -0.17 -25.35 -11.24
C TRP A 91 -0.70 -26.74 -11.58
N THR A 92 0.19 -27.74 -11.66
CA THR A 92 -0.18 -29.13 -11.93
C THR A 92 -0.71 -29.85 -10.68
N HIS A 93 -0.38 -29.35 -9.48
CA HIS A 93 -0.68 -29.98 -8.21
C HIS A 93 -1.31 -28.99 -7.21
N VAL A 94 -2.27 -28.19 -7.68
CA VAL A 94 -2.94 -27.15 -6.88
C VAL A 94 -3.56 -27.71 -5.59
N LEU A 95 -3.98 -28.97 -5.58
CA LEU A 95 -4.56 -29.64 -4.41
C LEU A 95 -3.56 -29.79 -3.23
N PHE A 96 -2.25 -29.86 -3.50
CA PHE A 96 -1.21 -29.95 -2.46
C PHE A 96 -0.69 -28.58 -2.02
N GLY A 97 -1.06 -27.51 -2.74
CA GLY A 97 -0.70 -26.15 -2.41
C GLY A 97 -0.88 -25.24 -3.61
N ALA A 98 -1.71 -24.21 -3.46
CA ALA A 98 -1.91 -23.22 -4.49
C ALA A 98 -0.59 -22.46 -4.80
N PRO A 99 -0.33 -22.15 -6.08
CA PRO A 99 0.85 -21.40 -6.47
C PRO A 99 0.84 -20.00 -5.83
N ARG A 100 1.97 -19.64 -5.24
CA ARG A 100 2.16 -18.38 -4.51
C ARG A 100 3.56 -17.84 -4.70
N THR A 101 3.68 -16.52 -4.63
CA THR A 101 4.96 -15.82 -4.60
C THR A 101 5.29 -15.47 -3.15
N GLU A 102 6.47 -15.89 -2.69
CA GLU A 102 6.99 -15.56 -1.38
C GLU A 102 8.05 -14.46 -1.52
N TYR A 103 7.86 -13.36 -0.78
CA TYR A 103 8.83 -12.28 -0.68
C TYR A 103 9.54 -12.33 0.66
N ILE A 104 10.86 -12.24 0.65
CA ILE A 104 11.71 -12.41 1.84
C ILE A 104 12.27 -11.05 2.28
N CYS A 105 12.36 -10.84 3.59
CA CYS A 105 13.14 -9.73 4.13
C CYS A 105 14.65 -10.04 3.98
N PRO A 106 15.46 -9.15 3.38
CA PRO A 106 16.91 -9.40 3.22
C PRO A 106 17.68 -9.53 4.54
N TYR A 107 17.06 -9.16 5.67
CA TYR A 107 17.61 -9.29 7.01
C TYR A 107 17.04 -10.48 7.80
N GLY A 108 16.26 -11.36 7.16
CA GLY A 108 15.73 -12.56 7.80
C GLY A 108 14.53 -12.38 8.73
N HIS A 109 13.98 -11.17 8.92
CA HIS A 109 12.87 -10.92 9.87
C HIS A 109 11.53 -11.61 9.56
N GLY A 110 11.37 -12.19 8.38
CA GLY A 110 10.08 -12.78 7.97
C GLY A 110 9.87 -12.85 6.47
N THR A 111 8.79 -13.53 6.11
CA THR A 111 8.36 -13.78 4.73
C THR A 111 6.90 -13.38 4.52
N LEU A 112 6.64 -12.75 3.37
CA LEU A 112 5.28 -12.42 2.91
C LEU A 112 4.87 -13.38 1.81
N LYS A 113 3.79 -14.12 2.02
CA LYS A 113 3.18 -15.03 1.05
C LYS A 113 2.06 -14.30 0.33
N VAL A 114 2.17 -14.20 -0.99
CA VAL A 114 1.17 -13.59 -1.87
C VAL A 114 0.67 -14.65 -2.84
N ALA A 115 -0.62 -14.95 -2.80
CA ALA A 115 -1.23 -15.88 -3.75
C ALA A 115 -1.10 -15.35 -5.19
N GLU A 116 -0.67 -16.20 -6.12
CA GLU A 116 -0.57 -15.82 -7.54
C GLU A 116 -1.96 -15.64 -8.15
N LEU A 117 -2.89 -16.54 -7.79
CA LEU A 117 -4.28 -16.50 -8.22
C LEU A 117 -5.21 -16.69 -7.02
N GLN A 118 -6.20 -15.81 -6.91
CA GLN A 118 -7.22 -15.86 -5.87
C GLN A 118 -8.46 -16.61 -6.39
N ILE A 119 -8.51 -17.92 -6.16
CA ILE A 119 -9.61 -18.78 -6.65
C ILE A 119 -10.84 -18.71 -5.71
N THR A 120 -10.63 -18.68 -4.39
CA THR A 120 -11.69 -18.81 -3.38
C THR A 120 -12.09 -17.48 -2.71
N GLY A 121 -11.88 -16.36 -3.41
CA GLY A 121 -12.17 -15.01 -2.91
C GLY A 121 -10.93 -14.23 -2.48
N HIS A 122 -11.13 -13.05 -1.88
CA HIS A 122 -10.02 -12.16 -1.53
C HIS A 122 -9.20 -12.71 -0.37
N GLN A 123 -7.97 -13.13 -0.66
CA GLN A 123 -7.01 -13.56 0.35
C GLN A 123 -6.07 -12.41 0.68
N ASN A 124 -5.93 -12.09 1.98
CA ASN A 124 -4.95 -11.10 2.39
C ASN A 124 -3.54 -11.72 2.33
N PRO A 125 -2.51 -10.92 1.96
CA PRO A 125 -1.13 -11.37 2.04
C PRO A 125 -0.80 -11.84 3.46
N ASP A 126 -0.29 -13.06 3.56
CA ASP A 126 0.05 -13.67 4.84
C ASP A 126 1.50 -13.37 5.19
N TRP A 127 1.73 -12.83 6.38
CA TRP A 127 3.07 -12.48 6.85
C TRP A 127 3.45 -13.42 7.98
N GLU A 128 4.53 -14.13 7.75
CA GLU A 128 5.12 -15.05 8.71
C GLU A 128 6.40 -14.42 9.26
N PRO A 129 6.43 -14.01 10.54
CA PRO A 129 7.66 -13.55 11.18
C PRO A 129 8.60 -14.74 11.37
N HIS A 130 9.88 -14.55 11.08
CA HIS A 130 10.93 -15.52 11.38
C HIS A 130 11.73 -15.05 12.58
N GLU A 131 12.15 -15.99 13.41
CA GLU A 131 13.18 -15.71 14.42
C GLU A 131 14.55 -15.61 13.76
N ASP A 132 15.53 -15.19 14.56
CA ASP A 132 16.90 -15.13 14.09
C ASP A 132 17.39 -16.55 13.77
N ILE A 133 17.58 -16.84 12.47
CA ILE A 133 17.96 -18.16 11.95
C ILE A 133 19.25 -18.67 12.63
N TRP A 134 20.11 -17.75 13.07
CA TRP A 134 21.34 -18.08 13.78
C TRP A 134 21.08 -18.71 15.16
N LYS A 135 19.98 -18.35 15.84
CA LYS A 135 19.64 -18.96 17.13
C LYS A 135 19.32 -20.44 17.01
N GLU A 136 18.57 -20.83 15.97
CA GLU A 136 18.30 -22.23 15.70
C GLU A 136 19.59 -23.00 15.40
N LEU A 137 20.49 -22.39 14.62
CA LEU A 137 21.79 -22.98 14.28
C LEU A 137 22.66 -23.20 15.52
N TYR A 138 22.74 -22.22 16.42
CA TYR A 138 23.51 -22.33 17.66
C TYR A 138 22.90 -23.36 18.62
N ALA A 139 21.57 -23.41 18.74
CA ALA A 139 20.90 -24.41 19.57
C ALA A 139 21.18 -25.85 19.09
N LEU A 140 21.22 -26.06 17.77
CA LEU A 140 21.60 -27.36 17.18
C LEU A 140 23.05 -27.71 17.49
N GLU A 141 23.98 -26.76 17.42
CA GLU A 141 25.39 -26.98 17.75
C GLU A 141 25.58 -27.35 19.23
N GLU A 142 24.86 -26.69 20.14
CA GLU A 142 24.89 -27.02 21.57
C GLU A 142 24.29 -28.40 21.86
N SER A 143 23.20 -28.79 21.20
CA SER A 143 22.59 -30.12 21.39
C SER A 143 23.49 -31.29 20.96
N LYS A 144 24.50 -31.01 20.13
CA LYS A 144 25.44 -32.00 19.61
C LYS A 144 26.64 -32.23 20.53
N LYS A 145 26.87 -31.36 21.52
CA LYS A 145 27.88 -31.53 22.57
C LYS A 145 27.32 -32.35 23.73
#